data_AF-A0A348VZG8-F1
#
_entry.id   AF-A0A348VZG8-F1
#
_cell.length_a   1.000
_cell.length_b   1.000
_cell.length_c   1.000
_cell.angle_alpha   90.00
_cell.angle_beta   90.00
_cell.angle_gamma   90.00
#
_symmetry.space_group_name_H-M   'P 1'
#
loop_
_entity.id
_entity.type
_entity.pdbx_description
1 polymer ?
#
loop_
_entity_poly.entity_id
_entity_poly.type
_entity_poly.pdbx_seq_one_letter_code
_entity_poly.pdbx_strand_id
1 'polypeptide(L)'
;MSSVYIDSKDDDWIEFDIQCNPEISYTEISGKHRTREASGTNKLWFTISCKARITNNMNNFRIMFVDEYNPNKPHKPLSGNLVPIIHHSDYEKYATEILNKYYPEAFVDDKPIDATILATRMGLNIIRRRIAKNKSIFGQIYYDETSVKLFNDEINDYEIVSIPANTIIIDKTANLAYSYGCENITIAHECVHAYLHRKTFKFNRLFNDKLSTLISCTIKGEIRHVDANDDFSFIESQANGIAPCLLLPKEKLTRMYKKQLDAFINIGDSRFDAINVTIQELASRLYVTNYAIKKRLFDIGFDEVMGVYNWNGYKFIRGFGFKKGSLTSNETYVIKDNDLRNLIANNTSNIIQILFNGQYEFVENHLVINDSKYLEYDKNGRLILSEYARYNLDECALKFIFKSQNHQNDNMAMFCYLSRDIQYALSMDLRLSSSKLALNDEVSSKFKKYQELMLEALKNIRVMSFGEAIEYLRKIQNLEIKEITDVPNDSSSLSARQFERYQNGETKNLNKRVVVAICLALKLPPNISSEVLKLAGICLTNSDEDTMLLTILMTCRNRTFDDINQMMITNGFQPLTNKRE
;
A
#
# COMPACT_ATOMS: atom_id res chain seq x y z
N MET A 1 -6.98 35.97 26.36
CA MET A 1 -6.83 34.60 25.85
C MET A 1 -5.77 33.92 26.69
N SER A 2 -6.07 32.75 27.27
CA SER A 2 -5.11 31.92 27.96
C SER A 2 -4.69 30.77 27.03
N SER A 3 -3.38 30.53 26.93
CA SER A 3 -2.80 29.36 26.27
C SER A 3 -2.37 28.36 27.34
N VAL A 4 -2.56 27.07 27.08
CA VAL A 4 -2.14 26.00 27.99
C VAL A 4 -1.17 25.08 27.25
N TYR A 5 0.02 24.88 27.80
CA TYR A 5 1.01 23.92 27.29
C TYR A 5 1.08 22.76 28.27
N ILE A 6 0.93 21.54 27.78
CA ILE A 6 0.85 20.35 28.63
C ILE A 6 2.02 19.43 28.29
N ASP A 7 2.69 18.92 29.32
CA ASP A 7 3.85 18.04 29.25
C ASP A 7 3.57 16.72 29.97
N SER A 8 3.82 15.60 29.28
CA SER A 8 3.64 14.26 29.83
C SER A 8 4.79 13.88 30.76
N LYS A 9 4.48 13.43 31.99
CA LYS A 9 5.44 12.87 32.96
C LYS A 9 5.20 11.38 33.20
N ASP A 10 6.04 10.76 34.03
CA ASP A 10 5.86 9.36 34.41
C ASP A 10 4.52 9.09 35.11
N ASP A 11 4.07 7.85 35.03
CA ASP A 11 2.77 7.37 35.51
C ASP A 11 1.59 8.20 34.95
N ASP A 12 0.68 8.63 35.83
CA ASP A 12 -0.49 9.44 35.49
C ASP A 12 -0.27 10.94 35.78
N TRP A 13 0.98 11.38 35.93
CA TRP A 13 1.29 12.78 36.19
C TRP A 13 1.36 13.58 34.89
N ILE A 14 0.84 14.80 34.95
CA ILE A 14 1.01 15.84 33.93
C ILE A 14 1.53 17.12 34.60
N GLU A 15 2.37 17.83 33.88
CA GLU A 15 2.75 19.20 34.20
C GLU A 15 2.21 20.10 33.09
N PHE A 16 1.70 21.27 33.43
CA PHE A 16 1.14 22.17 32.42
C PHE A 16 1.26 23.63 32.83
N ASP A 17 1.52 24.46 31.83
CA ASP A 17 1.75 25.89 31.99
C ASP A 17 0.53 26.63 31.48
N ILE A 18 -0.12 27.39 32.36
CA ILE A 18 -1.21 28.30 32.00
C ILE A 18 -0.61 29.68 31.79
N GLN A 19 -0.67 30.16 30.56
CA GLN A 19 -0.28 31.53 30.23
C GLN A 19 -1.50 32.42 30.39
N CYS A 20 -1.38 33.45 31.22
CA CYS A 20 -2.45 34.40 31.47
C CYS A 20 -1.94 35.83 31.40
N ASN A 21 -2.85 36.73 31.03
CA ASN A 21 -2.61 38.16 31.00
C ASN A 21 -3.68 38.85 31.86
N PRO A 22 -3.58 38.73 33.20
CA PRO A 22 -4.51 39.39 34.11
C PRO A 22 -4.36 40.91 34.03
N GLU A 23 -5.48 41.59 34.22
CA GLU A 23 -5.52 43.02 34.44
C GLU A 23 -5.41 43.29 35.95
N ILE A 24 -4.31 43.92 36.36
CA ILE A 24 -4.01 44.19 37.77
C ILE A 24 -4.18 45.68 38.01
N SER A 25 -5.20 46.03 38.78
CA SER A 25 -5.40 47.37 39.31
C SER A 25 -4.73 47.51 40.66
N TYR A 26 -3.99 48.60 40.86
CA TYR A 26 -3.32 48.89 42.12
C TYR A 26 -3.49 50.36 42.49
N THR A 27 -3.43 50.61 43.79
CA THR A 27 -3.43 51.96 44.37
C THR A 27 -2.17 52.11 45.19
N GLU A 28 -1.27 52.98 44.75
CA GLU A 28 -0.07 53.34 45.49
C GLU A 28 -0.36 54.55 46.39
N ILE A 29 -0.05 54.40 47.67
CA ILE A 29 -0.18 55.47 48.67
C ILE A 29 1.21 55.84 49.15
N SER A 30 1.63 57.10 48.92
CA SER A 30 2.97 57.59 49.26
C SER A 30 2.96 58.94 50.01
N GLY A 31 4.14 59.32 50.54
CA GLY A 31 4.36 60.56 51.29
C GLY A 31 4.30 60.40 52.83
N LYS A 32 4.89 61.36 53.55
CA LYS A 32 5.10 61.32 55.03
C LYS A 32 3.81 61.15 55.86
N HIS A 33 2.63 61.38 55.25
CA HIS A 33 1.31 61.21 55.88
C HIS A 33 0.28 60.56 54.94
N ARG A 34 0.68 59.69 54.00
CA ARG A 34 -0.24 59.05 53.03
C ARG A 34 -1.04 60.06 52.17
N THR A 35 -0.45 61.21 51.89
CA THR A 35 -1.14 62.35 51.24
C THR A 35 -1.17 62.27 49.72
N ARG A 36 -0.55 61.26 49.12
CA ARG A 36 -0.53 61.06 47.67
C ARG A 36 -1.07 59.68 47.36
N GLU A 37 -2.11 59.64 46.55
CA GLU A 37 -2.73 58.42 46.04
C GLU A 37 -2.63 58.43 44.52
N ALA A 38 -2.10 57.34 43.95
CA ALA A 38 -2.05 57.12 42.51
C ALA A 38 -2.60 55.73 42.22
N SER A 39 -3.61 55.65 41.35
CA SER A 39 -4.16 54.38 40.89
C SER A 39 -3.73 54.10 39.45
N GLY A 40 -3.35 52.87 39.17
CA GLY A 40 -2.98 52.42 37.83
C GLY A 40 -3.55 51.03 37.54
N THR A 41 -3.66 50.73 36.25
CA THR A 41 -4.03 49.39 35.79
C THR A 41 -2.97 48.91 34.81
N ASN A 42 -2.36 47.76 35.10
CA ASN A 42 -1.35 47.14 34.27
C ASN A 42 -1.81 45.77 33.76
N LYS A 43 -1.35 45.43 32.55
CA LYS A 43 -1.49 44.10 31.96
C LYS A 43 -0.13 43.43 31.99
N LEU A 44 0.00 42.38 32.78
CA LEU A 44 1.24 41.60 32.93
C LEU A 44 0.99 40.19 32.41
N TRP A 45 1.96 39.65 31.69
CA TRP A 45 1.91 38.26 31.24
C TRP A 45 2.61 37.36 32.26
N PHE A 46 1.90 36.35 32.75
CA PHE A 46 2.42 35.35 33.67
C PHE A 46 2.33 33.94 33.08
N THR A 47 3.27 33.10 33.49
CA THR A 47 3.18 31.64 33.36
C THR A 47 2.90 31.05 34.73
N ILE A 48 1.78 30.33 34.85
CA ILE A 48 1.42 29.57 36.06
C ILE A 48 1.73 28.09 35.80
N SER A 49 2.79 27.60 36.41
CA SER A 49 3.25 26.22 36.25
C SER A 49 2.51 25.31 37.21
N CYS A 50 1.77 24.35 36.67
CA CYS A 50 0.87 23.48 37.41
C CYS A 50 1.30 22.01 37.30
N LYS A 51 0.93 21.22 38.30
CA LYS A 51 1.10 19.77 38.32
C LYS A 51 -0.17 19.10 38.79
N ALA A 52 -0.60 18.06 38.08
CA ALA A 52 -1.77 17.28 38.44
C ALA A 52 -1.57 15.80 38.16
N ARG A 53 -2.31 14.97 38.89
CA ARG A 53 -2.39 13.52 38.65
C ARG A 53 -3.75 13.23 38.02
N ILE A 54 -3.77 12.59 36.85
CA ILE A 54 -5.03 12.27 36.14
C ILE A 54 -5.87 11.31 36.96
N THR A 55 -5.24 10.31 37.60
CA THR A 55 -5.92 9.42 38.54
C THR A 55 -6.47 10.20 39.74
N ASN A 56 -7.75 9.97 40.04
CA ASN A 56 -8.59 10.69 41.02
C ASN A 56 -9.10 12.07 40.53
N ASN A 57 -9.59 12.17 39.30
CA ASN A 57 -10.27 13.37 38.77
C ASN A 57 -9.44 14.66 38.88
N MET A 58 -8.12 14.58 38.76
CA MET A 58 -7.20 15.72 38.95
C MET A 58 -7.29 16.39 40.34
N ASN A 59 -7.83 15.71 41.36
CA ASN A 59 -7.98 16.25 42.71
C ASN A 59 -6.65 16.62 43.40
N ASN A 60 -5.51 16.16 42.86
CA ASN A 60 -4.16 16.48 43.32
C ASN A 60 -3.52 17.65 42.56
N PHE A 61 -4.33 18.58 42.05
CA PHE A 61 -3.85 19.79 41.40
C PHE A 61 -3.02 20.65 42.36
N ARG A 62 -1.84 21.10 41.89
CA ARG A 62 -0.95 22.01 42.61
C ARG A 62 -0.38 23.05 41.66
N ILE A 63 -0.40 24.31 42.10
CA ILE A 63 0.41 25.38 41.49
C ILE A 63 1.81 25.23 42.06
N MET A 64 2.80 25.04 41.19
CA MET A 64 4.20 24.87 41.59
C MET A 64 4.88 26.23 41.77
N PHE A 65 4.70 27.13 40.80
CA PHE A 65 5.23 28.49 40.83
C PHE A 65 4.50 29.38 39.81
N VAL A 66 4.67 30.69 39.97
CA VAL A 66 4.13 31.73 39.08
C VAL A 66 5.29 32.64 38.71
N ASP A 67 5.63 32.70 37.43
CA ASP A 67 6.74 33.50 36.91
C ASP A 67 6.25 34.50 35.84
N GLU A 68 7.07 35.51 35.54
CA GLU A 68 6.88 36.31 34.32
C GLU A 68 6.92 35.39 33.09
N TYR A 69 6.13 35.73 32.08
CA TYR A 69 5.97 34.91 30.88
C TYR A 69 7.30 34.48 30.26
N ASN A 70 7.44 33.17 30.05
CA ASN A 70 8.57 32.56 29.38
C ASN A 70 8.06 31.63 28.24
N PRO A 71 8.54 31.79 27.00
CA PRO A 71 8.12 30.97 25.85
C PRO A 71 8.77 29.55 25.79
N ASN A 72 9.20 28.98 26.90
CA ASN A 72 9.79 27.64 26.91
C ASN A 72 8.81 26.59 26.35
N LYS A 73 9.32 25.72 25.46
CA LYS A 73 8.51 24.68 24.82
C LYS A 73 8.49 23.41 25.68
N PRO A 74 7.33 22.74 25.80
CA PRO A 74 7.23 21.45 26.49
C PRO A 74 8.12 20.38 25.82
N HIS A 75 8.62 19.43 26.61
CA HIS A 75 9.54 18.39 26.13
C HIS A 75 8.83 17.18 25.50
N LYS A 76 7.68 16.79 26.05
CA LYS A 76 6.75 15.74 25.60
C LYS A 76 5.34 16.35 25.49
N PRO A 77 5.13 17.23 24.49
CA PRO A 77 3.88 17.96 24.34
C PRO A 77 2.66 17.05 24.23
N LEU A 78 1.58 17.45 24.91
CA LEU A 78 0.27 16.83 24.82
C LEU A 78 -0.75 17.84 24.22
N SER A 79 -1.72 17.34 23.46
CA SER A 79 -2.88 18.11 23.00
C SER A 79 -3.83 18.44 24.17
N GLY A 80 -4.85 19.27 23.92
CA GLY A 80 -5.88 19.57 24.94
C GLY A 80 -6.62 18.33 25.45
N ASN A 81 -6.68 17.26 24.65
CA ASN A 81 -7.25 15.96 25.02
C ASN A 81 -6.20 14.97 25.56
N LEU A 82 -5.01 15.46 25.90
CA LEU A 82 -3.86 14.70 26.36
C LEU A 82 -3.33 13.68 25.36
N VAL A 83 -3.54 13.88 24.06
CA VAL A 83 -2.91 13.06 23.01
C VAL A 83 -1.47 13.52 22.83
N PRO A 84 -0.46 12.63 22.89
CA PRO A 84 0.92 13.01 22.59
C PRO A 84 1.06 13.64 21.20
N ILE A 85 1.82 14.72 21.09
CA ILE A 85 2.12 15.36 19.80
C ILE A 85 3.47 14.82 19.33
N ILE A 86 3.43 13.79 18.47
CA ILE A 86 4.62 13.06 18.01
C ILE A 86 4.77 13.19 16.49
N HIS A 87 5.92 13.66 16.03
CA HIS A 87 6.26 13.68 14.60
C HIS A 87 6.73 12.30 14.14
N HIS A 88 6.48 11.97 12.87
CA HIS A 88 6.94 10.72 12.26
C HIS A 88 8.44 10.47 12.42
N SER A 89 9.26 11.52 12.38
CA SER A 89 10.71 11.45 12.58
C SER A 89 11.11 10.96 13.98
N ASP A 90 10.22 11.07 14.96
CA ASP A 90 10.48 10.70 16.36
C ASP A 90 9.98 9.29 16.71
N TYR A 91 9.31 8.58 15.80
CA TYR A 91 8.76 7.24 16.09
C TYR A 91 9.83 6.26 16.56
N GLU A 92 11.03 6.31 15.98
CA GLU A 92 12.15 5.46 16.40
C GLU A 92 12.60 5.76 17.84
N LYS A 93 12.59 7.04 18.23
CA LYS A 93 12.96 7.50 19.57
C LYS A 93 11.98 6.95 20.61
N TYR A 94 10.67 7.03 20.33
CA TYR A 94 9.64 6.50 21.23
C TYR A 94 9.68 4.97 21.30
N ALA A 95 9.92 4.29 20.18
CA ALA A 95 10.11 2.83 20.20
C ALA A 95 11.32 2.44 21.05
N THR A 96 12.44 3.15 20.90
CA THR A 96 13.66 2.93 21.70
C THR A 96 13.43 3.19 23.19
N GLU A 97 12.66 4.22 23.54
CA GLU A 97 12.27 4.52 24.93
C GLU A 97 11.48 3.35 25.56
N ILE A 98 10.49 2.81 24.84
CA ILE A 98 9.68 1.67 25.29
C ILE A 98 10.56 0.43 25.45
N LEU A 99 11.41 0.12 24.47
CA LEU A 99 12.31 -1.04 24.52
C LEU A 99 13.32 -0.93 25.66
N ASN A 100 13.94 0.23 25.88
CA ASN A 100 14.85 0.42 27.01
C ASN A 100 14.18 0.17 28.36
N LYS A 101 12.90 0.54 28.49
CA LYS A 101 12.15 0.39 29.74
C LYS A 101 11.66 -1.04 30.00
N TYR A 102 11.21 -1.74 28.96
CA TYR A 102 10.50 -3.03 29.12
C TYR A 102 11.18 -4.22 28.44
N TYR A 103 12.14 -3.99 27.54
CA TYR A 103 12.83 -5.05 26.79
C TYR A 103 14.28 -4.63 26.44
N PRO A 104 15.12 -4.28 27.43
CA PRO A 104 16.45 -3.72 27.17
C PRO A 104 17.38 -4.69 26.43
N GLU A 105 17.16 -6.00 26.54
CA GLU A 105 17.92 -7.01 25.81
C GLU A 105 17.67 -6.98 24.29
N ALA A 106 16.68 -6.22 23.80
CA ALA A 106 16.39 -6.04 22.38
C ALA A 106 17.58 -5.49 21.58
N PHE A 107 18.55 -4.86 22.26
CA PHE A 107 19.74 -4.25 21.66
C PHE A 107 21.01 -5.11 21.78
N VAL A 108 20.95 -6.26 22.46
CA VAL A 108 22.13 -7.09 22.76
C VAL A 108 22.47 -8.03 21.59
N ASP A 109 21.46 -8.64 20.97
CA ASP A 109 21.65 -9.60 19.88
C ASP A 109 20.59 -9.48 18.76
N ASP A 110 20.75 -10.29 17.71
CA ASP A 110 19.83 -10.35 16.56
C ASP A 110 18.64 -11.29 16.81
N LYS A 111 18.23 -11.54 18.07
CA LYS A 111 17.04 -12.35 18.37
C LYS A 111 15.76 -11.57 18.15
N PRO A 112 14.67 -12.19 17.68
CA PRO A 112 13.37 -11.52 17.54
C PRO A 112 12.89 -10.94 18.88
N ILE A 113 12.18 -9.81 18.80
CA ILE A 113 11.53 -9.20 19.96
C ILE A 113 10.16 -9.86 20.11
N ASP A 114 9.93 -10.51 21.24
CA ASP A 114 8.66 -11.17 21.53
C ASP A 114 7.64 -10.14 22.06
N ALA A 115 6.62 -9.86 21.26
CA ALA A 115 5.57 -8.90 21.60
C ALA A 115 4.76 -9.32 22.84
N THR A 116 4.58 -10.63 23.07
CA THR A 116 3.88 -11.15 24.26
C THR A 116 4.71 -10.90 25.52
N ILE A 117 6.03 -11.12 25.47
CA ILE A 117 6.93 -10.80 26.58
C ILE A 117 6.95 -9.30 26.85
N LEU A 118 7.04 -8.47 25.80
CA LEU A 118 6.97 -7.01 25.92
C LEU A 118 5.68 -6.57 26.64
N ALA A 119 4.52 -7.04 26.18
CA ALA A 119 3.23 -6.72 26.78
C ALA A 119 3.15 -7.16 28.25
N THR A 120 3.59 -8.39 28.55
CA THR A 120 3.58 -8.93 29.92
C THR A 120 4.43 -8.07 30.86
N ARG A 121 5.61 -7.63 30.42
CA ARG A 121 6.50 -6.75 31.20
C ARG A 121 5.96 -5.34 31.38
N MET A 122 5.08 -4.90 30.48
CA MET A 122 4.31 -3.66 30.63
C MET A 122 3.12 -3.81 31.60
N GLY A 123 2.90 -5.01 32.15
CA GLY A 123 1.78 -5.31 33.04
C GLY A 123 0.46 -5.56 32.30
N LEU A 124 0.54 -5.97 31.03
CA LEU A 124 -0.63 -6.26 30.19
C LEU A 124 -0.89 -7.78 30.13
N ASN A 125 -2.16 -8.16 30.20
CA ASN A 125 -2.63 -9.52 29.91
C ASN A 125 -2.93 -9.66 28.42
N ILE A 126 -2.82 -10.88 27.87
CA ILE A 126 -3.22 -11.16 26.49
C ILE A 126 -4.23 -12.30 26.47
N ILE A 127 -5.40 -12.02 25.89
CA ILE A 127 -6.46 -13.00 25.65
C ILE A 127 -6.64 -13.14 24.14
N ARG A 128 -6.70 -14.38 23.65
CA ARG A 128 -6.92 -14.68 22.24
C ARG A 128 -8.35 -15.15 22.05
N ARG A 129 -9.20 -14.31 21.47
CA ARG A 129 -10.63 -14.57 21.27
C ARG A 129 -11.13 -13.82 20.04
N ARG A 130 -12.16 -14.36 19.38
CA ARG A 130 -12.80 -13.70 18.25
C ARG A 130 -13.61 -12.51 18.76
N ILE A 131 -13.35 -11.33 18.20
CA ILE A 131 -13.97 -10.08 18.68
C ILE A 131 -15.28 -9.84 17.93
N ALA A 132 -15.27 -10.02 16.61
CA ALA A 132 -16.42 -9.70 15.77
C ALA A 132 -16.74 -10.80 14.74
N LYS A 133 -18.04 -11.01 14.49
CA LYS A 133 -18.52 -11.99 13.49
C LYS A 133 -17.99 -11.71 12.10
N ASN A 134 -17.92 -10.44 11.69
CA ASN A 134 -17.39 -10.04 10.38
C ASN A 134 -15.86 -9.98 10.32
N LYS A 135 -15.14 -10.40 11.37
CA LYS A 135 -13.67 -10.42 11.41
C LYS A 135 -13.05 -9.02 11.21
N SER A 136 -13.77 -7.98 11.63
CA SER A 136 -13.39 -6.59 11.39
C SER A 136 -12.57 -5.93 12.51
N ILE A 137 -12.29 -6.62 13.61
CA ILE A 137 -11.47 -6.09 14.71
C ILE A 137 -10.36 -7.07 15.01
N PHE A 138 -9.11 -6.62 14.92
CA PHE A 138 -7.94 -7.49 15.04
C PHE A 138 -7.33 -7.47 16.45
N GLY A 139 -7.30 -6.29 17.08
CA GLY A 139 -6.80 -6.07 18.43
C GLY A 139 -7.61 -5.02 19.17
N GLN A 140 -7.64 -5.14 20.50
CA GLN A 140 -8.24 -4.15 21.37
C GLN A 140 -7.66 -4.21 22.78
N ILE A 141 -7.27 -3.06 23.33
CA ILE A 141 -6.85 -2.92 24.72
C ILE A 141 -7.98 -2.42 25.64
N TYR A 142 -8.06 -3.02 26.82
CA TYR A 142 -8.96 -2.65 27.91
C TYR A 142 -8.15 -2.21 29.13
N TYR A 143 -8.31 -0.95 29.55
CA TYR A 143 -7.54 -0.38 30.68
C TYR A 143 -8.14 -0.68 32.05
N ASP A 144 -9.46 -0.89 32.11
CA ASP A 144 -10.22 -1.16 33.33
C ASP A 144 -10.95 -2.51 33.21
N GLU A 145 -11.32 -3.09 34.34
CA GLU A 145 -12.15 -4.28 34.36
C GLU A 145 -13.53 -3.96 33.78
N THR A 146 -13.99 -4.78 32.82
CA THR A 146 -15.24 -4.53 32.11
C THR A 146 -15.85 -5.82 31.57
N SER A 147 -17.14 -5.77 31.22
CA SER A 147 -17.84 -6.86 30.54
C SER A 147 -18.04 -6.49 29.07
N VAL A 148 -17.55 -7.32 28.16
CA VAL A 148 -17.56 -7.06 26.72
C VAL A 148 -18.26 -8.16 25.95
N LYS A 149 -18.90 -7.81 24.85
CA LYS A 149 -19.52 -8.77 23.93
C LYS A 149 -18.45 -9.29 22.96
N LEU A 150 -18.08 -10.55 23.08
CA LEU A 150 -17.16 -11.23 22.17
C LEU A 150 -17.93 -12.26 21.35
N PHE A 151 -17.47 -12.53 20.14
CA PHE A 151 -18.12 -13.50 19.27
C PHE A 151 -17.64 -14.91 19.62
N ASN A 152 -18.58 -15.83 19.85
CA ASN A 152 -18.29 -17.23 20.14
C ASN A 152 -18.66 -18.09 18.92
N ASP A 153 -17.64 -18.77 18.37
CA ASP A 153 -17.77 -19.64 17.20
C ASP A 153 -18.67 -20.86 17.43
N GLU A 154 -18.72 -21.38 18.67
CA GLU A 154 -19.47 -22.59 19.01
C GLU A 154 -20.99 -22.35 18.96
N ILE A 155 -21.43 -21.16 19.40
CA ILE A 155 -22.85 -20.78 19.40
C ILE A 155 -23.23 -19.87 18.23
N ASN A 156 -22.26 -19.44 17.42
CA ASN A 156 -22.41 -18.50 16.29
C ASN A 156 -23.13 -17.19 16.69
N ASP A 157 -22.93 -16.74 17.92
CA ASP A 157 -23.52 -15.54 18.52
C ASP A 157 -22.54 -14.87 19.49
N TYR A 158 -22.93 -13.71 20.03
CA TYR A 158 -22.14 -12.96 20.99
C TYR A 158 -22.40 -13.43 22.43
N GLU A 159 -21.33 -13.57 23.20
CA GLU A 159 -21.37 -13.82 24.64
C GLU A 159 -20.77 -12.64 25.41
N ILE A 160 -21.23 -12.41 26.63
CA ILE A 160 -20.67 -11.39 27.52
C ILE A 160 -19.56 -12.03 28.34
N VAL A 161 -18.34 -11.53 28.19
CA VAL A 161 -17.15 -12.01 28.89
C VAL A 161 -16.62 -10.91 29.79
N SER A 162 -16.35 -11.25 31.06
CA SER A 162 -15.63 -10.34 31.96
C SER A 162 -14.15 -10.34 31.62
N ILE A 163 -13.60 -9.14 31.41
CA ILE A 163 -12.23 -8.90 31.01
C ILE A 163 -11.53 -8.09 32.11
N PRO A 164 -10.42 -8.59 32.67
CA PRO A 164 -9.64 -7.85 33.66
C PRO A 164 -9.07 -6.55 33.11
N ALA A 165 -8.77 -5.61 33.99
CA ALA A 165 -8.02 -4.41 33.66
C ALA A 165 -6.66 -4.73 33.02
N ASN A 166 -6.18 -3.83 32.15
CA ASN A 166 -4.92 -3.94 31.42
C ASN A 166 -4.84 -5.22 30.56
N THR A 167 -5.89 -5.51 29.79
CA THR A 167 -5.96 -6.71 28.94
C THR A 167 -6.03 -6.35 27.47
N ILE A 168 -5.20 -6.98 26.65
CA ILE A 168 -5.25 -6.97 25.20
C ILE A 168 -6.06 -8.19 24.75
N ILE A 169 -7.06 -7.99 23.90
CA ILE A 169 -7.74 -9.06 23.18
C ILE A 169 -7.23 -9.08 21.73
N ILE A 170 -6.81 -10.25 21.26
CA ILE A 170 -6.36 -10.48 19.88
C ILE A 170 -7.29 -11.47 19.18
N ASP A 171 -7.79 -11.08 18.00
CA ASP A 171 -8.54 -11.94 17.10
C ASP A 171 -7.64 -12.47 15.98
N LYS A 172 -7.15 -13.70 16.13
CA LYS A 172 -6.32 -14.37 15.12
C LYS A 172 -7.06 -14.66 13.81
N THR A 173 -8.39 -14.59 13.83
CA THR A 173 -9.22 -14.91 12.67
C THR A 173 -9.60 -13.67 11.87
N ALA A 174 -9.26 -12.48 12.36
CA ALA A 174 -9.60 -11.21 11.75
C ALA A 174 -8.84 -10.94 10.44
N ASN A 175 -9.43 -10.13 9.55
CA ASN A 175 -8.88 -9.89 8.22
C ASN A 175 -7.66 -8.94 8.27
N LEU A 176 -6.50 -9.40 7.80
CA LEU A 176 -5.15 -8.83 8.01
C LEU A 176 -4.82 -7.47 7.34
N ALA A 177 -5.80 -6.78 6.77
CA ALA A 177 -5.56 -5.75 5.75
C ALA A 177 -4.86 -4.46 6.23
N TYR A 178 -4.96 -4.11 7.52
CA TYR A 178 -4.44 -2.84 8.06
C TYR A 178 -3.45 -3.04 9.24
N SER A 179 -3.27 -4.31 9.60
CA SER A 179 -2.40 -4.93 10.60
C SER A 179 -0.88 -4.94 10.51
N TYR A 180 -0.26 -4.47 9.42
CA TYR A 180 0.92 -5.17 8.88
C TYR A 180 0.75 -6.73 8.81
N GLY A 181 -0.49 -7.20 8.93
CA GLY A 181 -0.96 -8.57 8.91
C GLY A 181 -0.44 -9.56 9.94
N CYS A 182 0.04 -9.19 11.15
CA CYS A 182 0.37 -10.22 12.14
C CYS A 182 0.07 -9.89 13.60
N GLU A 183 -0.18 -10.95 14.39
CA GLU A 183 -0.42 -10.91 15.83
C GLU A 183 0.66 -10.12 16.59
N ASN A 184 1.94 -10.33 16.26
CA ASN A 184 3.03 -9.65 16.96
C ASN A 184 2.96 -8.13 16.79
N ILE A 185 2.72 -7.63 15.57
CA ILE A 185 2.62 -6.19 15.33
C ILE A 185 1.39 -5.62 16.02
N THR A 186 0.28 -6.36 16.07
CA THR A 186 -0.90 -5.90 16.80
C THR A 186 -0.67 -5.85 18.30
N ILE A 187 -0.04 -6.86 18.90
CA ILE A 187 0.32 -6.78 20.32
C ILE A 187 1.24 -5.58 20.56
N ALA A 188 2.23 -5.35 19.70
CA ALA A 188 3.11 -4.19 19.80
C ALA A 188 2.34 -2.85 19.63
N HIS A 189 1.34 -2.79 18.77
CA HIS A 189 0.45 -1.65 18.58
C HIS A 189 -0.36 -1.35 19.85
N GLU A 190 -0.97 -2.37 20.46
CA GLU A 190 -1.66 -2.21 21.73
C GLU A 190 -0.71 -1.83 22.89
N CYS A 191 0.54 -2.32 22.87
CA CYS A 191 1.59 -1.84 23.78
C CYS A 191 1.85 -0.33 23.59
N VAL A 192 1.88 0.18 22.35
CA VAL A 192 2.03 1.62 22.11
C VAL A 192 0.85 2.38 22.70
N HIS A 193 -0.39 1.92 22.52
CA HIS A 193 -1.55 2.53 23.18
C HIS A 193 -1.42 2.50 24.71
N ALA A 194 -0.97 1.38 25.28
CA ALA A 194 -0.74 1.26 26.71
C ALA A 194 0.26 2.28 27.25
N TYR A 195 1.34 2.50 26.50
CA TYR A 195 2.42 3.40 26.90
C TYR A 195 2.09 4.88 26.70
N LEU A 196 1.60 5.24 25.51
CA LEU A 196 1.45 6.64 25.08
C LEU A 196 0.06 7.20 25.37
N HIS A 197 -0.98 6.39 25.18
CA HIS A 197 -2.34 6.91 25.06
C HIS A 197 -3.19 6.67 26.33
N ARG A 198 -2.70 5.90 27.31
CA ARG A 198 -3.41 5.63 28.56
C ARG A 198 -3.91 6.89 29.29
N LYS A 199 -3.12 7.96 29.28
CA LYS A 199 -3.48 9.26 29.89
C LYS A 199 -4.68 9.88 29.19
N THR A 200 -4.68 9.87 27.85
CA THR A 200 -5.79 10.33 27.00
C THR A 200 -7.10 9.61 27.36
N PHE A 201 -7.07 8.27 27.50
CA PHE A 201 -8.26 7.50 27.87
C PHE A 201 -8.79 7.85 29.25
N LYS A 202 -7.90 7.90 30.25
CA LYS A 202 -8.29 8.26 31.61
C LYS A 202 -8.86 9.68 31.68
N PHE A 203 -8.30 10.62 30.92
CA PHE A 203 -8.76 12.01 30.88
C PHE A 203 -10.13 12.15 30.22
N ASN A 204 -10.35 11.54 29.06
CA ASN A 204 -11.65 11.56 28.39
C ASN A 204 -12.78 10.96 29.27
N ARG A 205 -12.45 9.93 30.06
CA ARG A 205 -13.39 9.32 31.01
C ARG A 205 -13.87 10.30 32.09
N LEU A 206 -13.10 11.35 32.43
CA LEU A 206 -13.53 12.36 33.40
C LEU A 206 -14.74 13.18 32.94
N PHE A 207 -14.92 13.31 31.62
CA PHE A 207 -15.95 14.14 31.03
C PHE A 207 -17.11 13.34 30.42
N ASN A 208 -16.92 12.03 30.20
CA ASN A 208 -17.92 11.19 29.56
C ASN A 208 -17.74 9.71 29.94
N ASP A 209 -18.64 9.20 30.79
CA ASP A 209 -18.63 7.80 31.22
C ASP A 209 -18.83 6.80 30.06
N LYS A 210 -19.40 7.25 28.93
CA LYS A 210 -19.73 6.40 27.76
C LYS A 210 -18.67 6.35 26.66
N LEU A 211 -17.70 7.27 26.62
CA LEU A 211 -16.60 7.30 25.63
C LEU A 211 -15.48 6.28 25.94
N SER A 212 -15.65 5.51 27.02
CA SER A 212 -14.57 5.07 27.91
C SER A 212 -13.98 3.69 27.63
N THR A 213 -14.44 2.95 26.61
CA THR A 213 -14.13 1.50 26.56
C THR A 213 -13.49 0.95 25.30
N LEU A 214 -13.35 1.71 24.21
CA LEU A 214 -12.96 1.09 22.94
C LEU A 214 -11.97 1.95 22.14
N ILE A 215 -10.68 1.61 22.19
CA ILE A 215 -9.85 1.70 20.99
C ILE A 215 -10.12 0.42 20.22
N SER A 216 -11.04 0.46 19.26
CA SER A 216 -11.24 -0.69 18.38
C SER A 216 -10.38 -0.48 17.14
N CYS A 217 -9.48 -1.41 16.86
CA CYS A 217 -8.83 -1.50 15.56
C CYS A 217 -9.87 -1.95 14.52
N THR A 218 -10.73 -1.04 14.03
CA THR A 218 -11.74 -1.37 13.01
C THR A 218 -11.12 -1.39 11.62
N ILE A 219 -11.40 -2.46 10.89
CA ILE A 219 -10.97 -2.74 9.49
C ILE A 219 -11.59 -1.79 8.44
N LYS A 220 -12.36 -0.80 8.88
CA LYS A 220 -12.73 0.37 8.07
C LYS A 220 -12.56 1.58 8.96
N GLY A 221 -12.06 2.68 8.42
CA GLY A 221 -12.11 4.01 9.03
C GLY A 221 -13.54 4.54 9.22
N GLU A 222 -14.51 3.68 9.50
CA GLU A 222 -15.85 4.03 9.92
C GLU A 222 -15.93 3.76 11.43
N ILE A 223 -15.57 4.80 12.19
CA ILE A 223 -15.96 4.95 13.57
C ILE A 223 -17.49 4.96 13.58
N ARG A 224 -18.13 3.84 13.90
CA ARG A 224 -19.55 3.84 14.22
C ARG A 224 -19.72 4.30 15.65
N HIS A 225 -20.25 5.52 15.75
CA HIS A 225 -20.70 6.20 16.97
C HIS A 225 -19.59 6.79 17.83
N VAL A 226 -18.93 7.81 17.30
CA VAL A 226 -18.66 9.13 17.91
C VAL A 226 -18.14 9.97 16.74
N ASP A 227 -18.60 11.22 16.58
CA ASP A 227 -18.10 12.13 15.55
C ASP A 227 -16.57 12.04 15.46
N ALA A 228 -16.04 11.79 14.27
CA ALA A 228 -14.62 11.57 14.05
C ALA A 228 -13.81 12.80 14.48
N ASN A 229 -13.44 12.86 15.76
CA ASN A 229 -12.52 13.86 16.27
C ASN A 229 -11.12 13.50 15.77
N ASP A 230 -10.42 14.48 15.19
CA ASP A 230 -9.06 14.36 14.64
C ASP A 230 -8.11 13.60 15.59
N ASP A 231 -8.28 13.76 16.91
CA ASP A 231 -7.49 13.10 17.96
C ASP A 231 -7.43 11.56 17.86
N PHE A 232 -8.55 10.89 17.55
CA PHE A 232 -8.54 9.42 17.43
C PHE A 232 -7.73 8.96 16.22
N SER A 233 -7.80 9.70 15.12
CA SER A 233 -7.00 9.40 13.92
C SER A 233 -5.49 9.56 14.19
N PHE A 234 -5.11 10.55 15.02
CA PHE A 234 -3.73 10.74 15.45
C PHE A 234 -3.25 9.61 16.37
N ILE A 235 -4.07 9.19 17.34
CA ILE A 235 -3.79 8.07 18.26
C ILE A 235 -3.47 6.78 17.46
N GLU A 236 -4.33 6.42 16.51
CA GLU A 236 -4.13 5.24 15.66
C GLU A 236 -2.91 5.37 14.76
N SER A 237 -2.71 6.56 14.17
CA SER A 237 -1.56 6.81 13.29
C SER A 237 -0.22 6.66 14.03
N GLN A 238 -0.16 7.13 15.28
CA GLN A 238 1.02 6.97 16.13
C GLN A 238 1.28 5.50 16.47
N ALA A 239 0.26 4.76 16.87
CA ALA A 239 0.40 3.34 17.20
C ALA A 239 0.82 2.51 15.97
N ASN A 240 0.18 2.75 14.81
CA ASN A 240 0.54 2.11 13.55
C ASN A 240 1.97 2.41 13.09
N GLY A 241 2.47 3.61 13.37
CA GLY A 241 3.82 4.01 13.00
C GLY A 241 4.92 3.52 13.96
N ILE A 242 4.64 3.46 15.26
CA ILE A 242 5.64 3.10 16.29
C ILE A 242 5.71 1.59 16.51
N ALA A 243 4.60 0.85 16.39
CA ALA A 243 4.60 -0.60 16.62
C ALA A 243 5.60 -1.39 15.75
N PRO A 244 5.76 -1.09 14.44
CA PRO A 244 6.78 -1.72 13.61
C PRO A 244 8.19 -1.37 14.07
N CYS A 245 8.43 -0.15 14.55
CA CYS A 245 9.73 0.26 15.10
C CYS A 245 10.09 -0.56 16.36
N LEU A 246 9.10 -0.97 17.17
CA LEU A 246 9.34 -1.84 18.33
C LEU A 246 9.87 -3.21 17.93
N LEU A 247 9.26 -3.85 16.93
CA LEU A 247 9.64 -5.21 16.52
C LEU A 247 10.81 -5.24 15.55
N LEU A 248 10.95 -4.17 14.77
CA LEU A 248 11.94 -4.02 13.72
C LEU A 248 12.76 -2.70 13.92
N PRO A 249 13.56 -2.60 14.99
CA PRO A 249 14.41 -1.43 15.22
C PRO A 249 15.35 -1.19 14.03
N LYS A 250 15.51 0.09 13.65
CA LYS A 250 16.18 0.51 12.42
C LYS A 250 17.59 -0.06 12.29
N GLU A 251 18.43 0.08 13.32
CA GLU A 251 19.84 -0.33 13.27
C GLU A 251 19.97 -1.85 13.13
N LYS A 252 19.14 -2.59 13.87
CA LYS A 252 19.10 -4.06 13.84
C LYS A 252 18.62 -4.56 12.48
N LEU A 253 17.48 -4.06 11.98
CA LEU A 253 16.96 -4.48 10.69
C LEU A 253 17.93 -4.13 9.56
N THR A 254 18.54 -2.94 9.58
CA THR A 254 19.54 -2.51 8.60
C THR A 254 20.73 -3.47 8.55
N ARG A 255 21.28 -3.84 9.71
CA ARG A 255 22.40 -4.77 9.82
C ARG A 255 22.04 -6.16 9.30
N MET A 256 20.91 -6.70 9.75
CA MET A 256 20.44 -8.03 9.32
C MET A 256 20.16 -8.07 7.82
N TYR A 257 19.50 -7.05 7.28
CA TYR A 257 19.19 -6.93 5.86
C TYR A 257 20.45 -6.89 5.00
N LYS A 258 21.40 -5.99 5.30
CA LYS A 258 22.65 -5.89 4.53
C LYS A 258 23.44 -7.18 4.55
N LYS A 259 23.63 -7.78 5.74
CA LYS A 259 24.36 -9.03 5.90
C LYS A 259 23.75 -10.16 5.08
N GLN A 260 22.43 -10.30 5.12
CA GLN A 260 21.72 -11.38 4.42
C GLN A 260 21.69 -11.13 2.91
N LEU A 261 21.44 -9.89 2.49
CA LEU A 261 21.46 -9.48 1.09
C LEU A 261 22.83 -9.74 0.45
N ASP A 262 23.91 -9.35 1.12
CA ASP A 262 25.28 -9.57 0.65
C ASP A 262 25.58 -11.07 0.51
N ALA A 263 25.08 -11.91 1.44
CA ALA A 263 25.25 -13.36 1.36
C ALA A 263 24.59 -13.95 0.10
N PHE A 264 23.37 -13.53 -0.24
CA PHE A 264 22.67 -14.00 -1.45
C PHE A 264 23.32 -13.50 -2.74
N ILE A 265 23.73 -12.23 -2.78
CA ILE A 265 24.44 -11.69 -3.94
C ILE A 265 25.76 -12.45 -4.16
N ASN A 266 26.49 -12.78 -3.10
CA ASN A 266 27.78 -13.49 -3.19
C ASN A 266 27.66 -14.94 -3.70
N ILE A 267 26.49 -15.58 -3.58
CA ILE A 267 26.25 -16.93 -4.15
C ILE A 267 25.68 -16.89 -5.57
N GLY A 268 25.53 -15.69 -6.16
CA GLY A 268 25.19 -15.48 -7.57
C GLY A 268 23.74 -15.11 -7.85
N ASP A 269 22.92 -14.84 -6.83
CA ASP A 269 21.56 -14.36 -7.04
C ASP A 269 21.55 -12.96 -7.66
N SER A 270 20.60 -12.70 -8.56
CA SER A 270 20.37 -11.33 -9.04
C SER A 270 20.00 -10.45 -7.85
N ARG A 271 20.37 -9.15 -7.89
CA ARG A 271 20.10 -8.22 -6.77
C ARG A 271 18.64 -8.28 -6.32
N PHE A 272 17.69 -8.29 -7.25
CA PHE A 272 16.26 -8.27 -6.92
C PHE A 272 15.74 -9.59 -6.36
N ASP A 273 16.28 -10.71 -6.83
CA ASP A 273 15.93 -12.04 -6.29
C ASP A 273 16.52 -12.21 -4.89
N ALA A 274 17.75 -11.75 -4.67
CA ALA A 274 18.39 -11.68 -3.36
C ALA A 274 17.58 -10.85 -2.35
N ILE A 275 17.04 -9.69 -2.76
CA ILE A 275 16.14 -8.89 -1.90
C ILE A 275 14.85 -9.66 -1.59
N ASN A 276 14.23 -10.32 -2.59
CA ASN A 276 13.01 -11.13 -2.37
C ASN A 276 13.23 -12.20 -1.30
N VAL A 277 14.31 -12.99 -1.42
CA VAL A 277 14.62 -14.06 -0.46
C VAL A 277 15.00 -13.47 0.90
N THR A 278 15.78 -12.39 0.93
CA THR A 278 16.12 -11.68 2.18
C THR A 278 14.87 -11.22 2.94
N ILE A 279 13.89 -10.65 2.24
CA ILE A 279 12.62 -10.23 2.88
C ILE A 279 11.91 -11.43 3.51
N GLN A 280 11.82 -12.56 2.80
CA GLN A 280 11.14 -13.76 3.28
C GLN A 280 11.83 -14.35 4.51
N GLU A 281 13.16 -14.44 4.50
CA GLU A 281 13.92 -14.97 5.62
C GLU A 281 13.86 -14.07 6.85
N LEU A 282 13.97 -12.75 6.66
CA LEU A 282 13.82 -11.80 7.76
C LEU A 282 12.41 -11.85 8.35
N ALA A 283 11.37 -11.97 7.51
CA ALA A 283 9.99 -12.08 7.97
C ALA A 283 9.79 -13.34 8.81
N SER A 284 10.29 -14.48 8.33
CA SER A 284 10.26 -15.74 9.09
C SER A 284 11.04 -15.65 10.40
N ARG A 285 12.24 -15.06 10.38
CA ARG A 285 13.13 -14.97 11.56
C ARG A 285 12.63 -13.98 12.61
N LEU A 286 11.95 -12.92 12.19
CA LEU A 286 11.43 -11.86 13.05
C LEU A 286 9.94 -12.03 13.38
N TYR A 287 9.32 -13.11 12.93
CA TYR A 287 7.92 -13.46 13.15
C TYR A 287 6.94 -12.34 12.77
N VAL A 288 7.17 -11.76 11.58
CA VAL A 288 6.32 -10.73 10.96
C VAL A 288 6.02 -11.11 9.51
N THR A 289 5.17 -10.35 8.83
CA THR A 289 4.85 -10.62 7.42
C THR A 289 5.94 -10.10 6.48
N ASN A 290 5.98 -10.66 5.26
CA ASN A 290 6.83 -10.15 4.18
C ASN A 290 6.53 -8.68 3.88
N TYR A 291 5.24 -8.30 3.97
CA TYR A 291 4.79 -6.91 3.88
C TYR A 291 5.44 -6.02 4.94
N ALA A 292 5.46 -6.45 6.20
CA ALA A 292 6.04 -5.69 7.30
C ALA A 292 7.53 -5.41 7.11
N ILE A 293 8.29 -6.42 6.72
CA ILE A 293 9.72 -6.23 6.40
C ILE A 293 9.88 -5.28 5.21
N LYS A 294 9.19 -5.53 4.10
CA LYS A 294 9.27 -4.70 2.89
C LYS A 294 8.95 -3.22 3.18
N LYS A 295 7.82 -2.97 3.86
CA LYS A 295 7.38 -1.62 4.21
C LYS A 295 8.35 -0.96 5.19
N ARG A 296 8.84 -1.69 6.19
CA ARG A 296 9.80 -1.14 7.16
C ARG A 296 11.15 -0.81 6.53
N LEU A 297 11.65 -1.64 5.61
CA LEU A 297 12.86 -1.36 4.85
C LEU A 297 12.72 -0.09 3.99
N PHE A 298 11.56 0.10 3.37
CA PHE A 298 11.24 1.34 2.68
C PHE A 298 11.24 2.55 3.63
N ASP A 299 10.59 2.44 4.79
CA ASP A 299 10.50 3.52 5.78
C ASP A 299 11.88 3.97 6.32
N ILE A 300 12.87 3.08 6.34
CA ILE A 300 14.24 3.40 6.76
C ILE A 300 15.17 3.79 5.60
N GLY A 301 14.66 3.84 4.35
CA GLY A 301 15.33 4.43 3.18
C GLY A 301 15.88 3.47 2.13
N PHE A 302 15.48 2.18 2.15
CA PHE A 302 15.79 1.22 1.09
C PHE A 302 14.73 1.26 -0.01
N ASP A 303 14.79 2.27 -0.87
CA ASP A 303 13.78 2.53 -1.91
C ASP A 303 13.65 1.36 -2.92
N GLU A 304 14.72 0.57 -3.12
CA GLU A 304 14.75 -0.55 -4.06
C GLU A 304 13.75 -1.66 -3.72
N VAL A 305 13.30 -1.76 -2.46
CA VAL A 305 12.35 -2.79 -2.05
C VAL A 305 10.97 -2.60 -2.70
N MET A 306 10.67 -1.40 -3.20
CA MET A 306 9.44 -1.13 -3.96
C MET A 306 9.34 -1.97 -5.24
N GLY A 307 10.48 -2.30 -5.85
CA GLY A 307 10.51 -3.04 -7.10
C GLY A 307 10.41 -4.56 -6.94
N VAL A 308 10.35 -5.08 -5.71
CA VAL A 308 10.35 -6.53 -5.44
C VAL A 308 9.10 -6.99 -4.71
N TYR A 309 8.82 -8.29 -4.69
CA TYR A 309 7.66 -8.90 -4.03
C TYR A 309 6.32 -8.25 -4.43
N ASN A 310 6.19 -7.90 -5.71
CA ASN A 310 4.99 -7.25 -6.26
C ASN A 310 4.02 -8.30 -6.81
N TRP A 311 2.76 -8.25 -6.38
CA TRP A 311 1.72 -9.21 -6.75
C TRP A 311 0.76 -8.64 -7.80
N ASN A 312 0.58 -9.36 -8.90
CA ASN A 312 -0.28 -8.88 -9.99
C ASN A 312 -1.74 -9.36 -9.91
N GLY A 313 -2.07 -10.26 -8.97
CA GLY A 313 -3.39 -10.87 -8.82
C GLY A 313 -3.33 -12.39 -8.74
N TYR A 314 -2.39 -13.02 -9.44
CA TYR A 314 -2.27 -14.48 -9.53
C TYR A 314 -0.81 -14.99 -9.43
N LYS A 315 0.20 -14.15 -9.66
CA LYS A 315 1.62 -14.47 -9.42
C LYS A 315 2.41 -13.25 -8.96
N PHE A 316 3.58 -13.50 -8.37
CA PHE A 316 4.57 -12.45 -8.15
C PHE A 316 5.28 -12.14 -9.47
N ILE A 317 5.48 -10.85 -9.77
CA ILE A 317 6.26 -10.41 -10.94
C ILE A 317 7.76 -10.40 -10.61
N ARG A 318 8.61 -10.47 -11.64
CA ARG A 318 10.06 -10.39 -11.47
C ARG A 318 10.44 -9.02 -10.86
N GLY A 319 11.40 -9.03 -9.95
CA GLY A 319 11.82 -7.82 -9.28
C GLY A 319 12.56 -6.87 -10.23
N PHE A 320 12.42 -5.57 -10.02
CA PHE A 320 13.03 -4.52 -10.84
C PHE A 320 13.57 -3.40 -9.96
N GLY A 321 14.31 -2.49 -10.57
CA GLY A 321 14.92 -1.31 -9.96
C GLY A 321 14.67 -0.08 -10.81
N PHE A 322 14.86 1.07 -10.17
CA PHE A 322 14.68 2.38 -10.77
C PHE A 322 15.55 3.37 -10.03
N LYS A 323 15.87 4.49 -10.69
CA LYS A 323 16.64 5.57 -10.08
C LYS A 323 15.94 6.14 -8.84
N LYS A 324 16.68 6.31 -7.76
CA LYS A 324 16.21 6.97 -6.53
C LYS A 324 15.61 8.34 -6.84
N GLY A 325 14.42 8.61 -6.31
CA GLY A 325 13.68 9.86 -6.54
C GLY A 325 12.89 9.90 -7.86
N SER A 326 12.85 8.82 -8.65
CA SER A 326 12.04 8.76 -9.87
C SER A 326 10.53 8.60 -9.62
N LEU A 327 10.15 8.13 -8.43
CA LEU A 327 8.78 7.98 -7.94
C LEU A 327 8.54 8.89 -6.73
N THR A 328 7.37 9.54 -6.69
CA THR A 328 6.82 10.09 -5.43
C THR A 328 6.17 8.99 -4.59
N SER A 329 5.76 9.31 -3.36
CA SER A 329 5.16 8.34 -2.41
C SER A 329 3.83 7.72 -2.84
N ASN A 330 3.21 8.25 -3.90
CA ASN A 330 1.96 7.76 -4.47
C ASN A 330 2.11 7.36 -5.95
N GLU A 331 3.33 7.19 -6.45
CA GLU A 331 3.60 6.77 -7.82
C GLU A 331 4.17 5.34 -7.90
N THR A 332 3.86 4.63 -8.99
CA THR A 332 4.46 3.33 -9.31
C THR A 332 4.68 3.15 -10.81
N TYR A 333 5.50 2.15 -11.17
CA TYR A 333 5.59 1.61 -12.53
C TYR A 333 4.72 0.37 -12.75
N VAL A 334 4.06 -0.15 -11.70
CA VAL A 334 3.25 -1.38 -11.74
C VAL A 334 1.76 -1.06 -11.93
N ILE A 335 1.13 -1.69 -12.91
CA ILE A 335 -0.32 -1.70 -13.05
C ILE A 335 -0.85 -3.14 -13.22
N LYS A 336 -1.86 -3.51 -12.42
CA LYS A 336 -2.53 -4.81 -12.54
C LYS A 336 -3.41 -4.86 -13.79
N ASP A 337 -3.64 -6.06 -14.29
CA ASP A 337 -4.41 -6.29 -15.52
C ASP A 337 -5.81 -5.65 -15.46
N ASN A 338 -6.52 -5.78 -14.32
CA ASN A 338 -7.87 -5.23 -14.14
C ASN A 338 -7.89 -3.70 -14.13
N ASP A 339 -6.88 -3.05 -13.54
CA ASP A 339 -6.80 -1.60 -13.51
C ASP A 339 -6.44 -1.04 -14.89
N LEU A 340 -5.56 -1.72 -15.62
CA LEU A 340 -5.27 -1.38 -17.02
C LEU A 340 -6.51 -1.56 -17.91
N ARG A 341 -7.29 -2.62 -17.70
CA ARG A 341 -8.60 -2.82 -18.35
C ARG A 341 -9.54 -1.66 -18.06
N ASN A 342 -9.61 -1.19 -16.81
CA ASN A 342 -10.45 -0.05 -16.42
C ASN A 342 -9.98 1.25 -17.11
N LEU A 343 -8.67 1.47 -17.23
CA LEU A 343 -8.12 2.61 -17.98
C LEU A 343 -8.47 2.56 -19.46
N ILE A 344 -8.40 1.37 -20.08
CA ILE A 344 -8.78 1.16 -21.49
C ILE A 344 -10.29 1.40 -21.67
N ALA A 345 -11.13 0.81 -20.81
CA ALA A 345 -12.59 0.92 -20.88
C ALA A 345 -13.08 2.36 -20.81
N ASN A 346 -12.49 3.15 -19.90
CA ASN A 346 -12.86 4.55 -19.70
C ASN A 346 -12.12 5.52 -20.64
N ASN A 347 -11.18 5.00 -21.45
CA ASN A 347 -10.25 5.78 -22.28
C ASN A 347 -9.57 6.93 -21.51
N THR A 348 -9.32 6.73 -20.21
CA THR A 348 -8.70 7.72 -19.35
C THR A 348 -7.22 7.81 -19.74
N SER A 349 -6.73 9.03 -20.01
CA SER A 349 -5.30 9.32 -20.22
C SER A 349 -4.66 8.87 -21.55
N ASN A 350 -5.42 8.76 -22.66
CA ASN A 350 -4.89 8.38 -23.99
C ASN A 350 -4.18 7.02 -24.04
N ILE A 351 -4.46 6.13 -23.07
CA ILE A 351 -3.83 4.80 -22.96
C ILE A 351 -4.04 3.98 -24.25
N ILE A 352 -5.23 4.09 -24.85
CA ILE A 352 -5.56 3.44 -26.11
C ILE A 352 -4.63 3.91 -27.21
N GLN A 353 -4.41 5.22 -27.36
CA GLN A 353 -3.56 5.75 -28.42
C GLN A 353 -2.11 5.28 -28.28
N ILE A 354 -1.60 5.23 -27.05
CA ILE A 354 -0.23 4.81 -26.74
C ILE A 354 -0.01 3.35 -27.17
N LEU A 355 -0.91 2.47 -26.73
CA LEU A 355 -0.87 1.03 -27.03
C LEU A 355 -1.17 0.74 -28.51
N PHE A 356 -2.15 1.44 -29.08
CA PHE A 356 -2.58 1.23 -30.46
C PHE A 356 -1.49 1.60 -31.48
N ASN A 357 -0.70 2.61 -31.16
CA ASN A 357 0.43 3.02 -31.98
C ASN A 357 1.65 2.09 -31.84
N GLY A 358 1.66 1.17 -30.88
CA GLY A 358 2.75 0.22 -30.63
C GLY A 358 4.02 0.84 -30.06
N GLN A 359 3.94 2.07 -29.53
CA GLN A 359 5.09 2.78 -28.94
C GLN A 359 5.50 2.15 -27.60
N TYR A 360 4.52 1.59 -26.89
CA TYR A 360 4.71 0.90 -25.62
C TYR A 360 4.06 -0.48 -25.68
N GLU A 361 4.68 -1.44 -25.01
CA GLU A 361 4.16 -2.79 -24.79
C GLU A 361 3.82 -2.98 -23.32
N PHE A 362 2.78 -3.75 -23.04
CA PHE A 362 2.47 -4.18 -21.68
C PHE A 362 3.18 -5.49 -21.34
N VAL A 363 4.24 -5.39 -20.55
CA VAL A 363 5.13 -6.51 -20.21
C VAL A 363 5.36 -6.51 -18.70
N GLU A 364 5.18 -7.67 -18.07
CA GLU A 364 5.41 -7.86 -16.62
C GLU A 364 4.73 -6.82 -15.72
N ASN A 365 3.49 -6.44 -16.06
CA ASN A 365 2.71 -5.42 -15.35
C ASN A 365 3.25 -3.99 -15.47
N HIS A 366 4.03 -3.69 -16.51
CA HIS A 366 4.54 -2.37 -16.84
C HIS A 366 4.20 -1.99 -18.28
N LEU A 367 4.00 -0.69 -18.54
CA LEU A 367 3.95 -0.16 -19.91
C LEU A 367 5.33 0.37 -20.30
N VAL A 368 6.05 -0.39 -21.12
CA VAL A 368 7.46 -0.18 -21.44
C VAL A 368 7.65 0.19 -22.90
N ILE A 369 8.58 1.11 -23.19
CA ILE A 369 8.95 1.45 -24.57
C ILE A 369 9.26 0.18 -25.37
N ASN A 370 8.66 0.08 -26.55
CA ASN A 370 8.86 -1.04 -27.47
C ASN A 370 10.20 -0.92 -28.23
N ASP A 371 11.31 -1.20 -27.53
CA ASP A 371 12.66 -1.24 -28.10
C ASP A 371 13.43 -2.45 -27.53
N SER A 372 14.26 -3.09 -28.37
CA SER A 372 15.05 -4.26 -27.99
C SER A 372 16.07 -3.99 -26.88
N LYS A 373 16.39 -2.73 -26.59
CA LYS A 373 17.15 -2.33 -25.40
C LYS A 373 16.41 -2.69 -24.10
N TYR A 374 15.08 -2.58 -24.11
CA TYR A 374 14.24 -2.71 -22.91
C TYR A 374 13.46 -4.02 -22.84
N LEU A 375 13.23 -4.67 -23.97
CA LEU A 375 12.43 -5.88 -24.07
C LEU A 375 13.21 -6.99 -24.80
N GLU A 376 13.10 -8.21 -24.30
CA GLU A 376 13.72 -9.40 -24.89
C GLU A 376 12.79 -10.60 -24.82
N TYR A 377 13.05 -11.63 -25.62
CA TYR A 377 12.32 -12.88 -25.55
C TYR A 377 13.07 -13.88 -24.67
N ASP A 378 12.37 -14.49 -23.71
CA ASP A 378 12.92 -15.58 -22.91
C ASP A 378 13.08 -16.88 -23.72
N LYS A 379 13.64 -17.92 -23.09
CA LYS A 379 13.84 -19.24 -23.73
C LYS A 379 12.53 -19.91 -24.18
N ASN A 380 11.38 -19.46 -23.67
CA ASN A 380 10.05 -19.96 -24.01
C ASN A 380 9.34 -19.03 -25.02
N GLY A 381 10.04 -18.04 -25.58
CA GLY A 381 9.49 -17.09 -26.53
C GLY A 381 8.53 -16.07 -25.92
N ARG A 382 8.54 -15.88 -24.59
CA ARG A 382 7.75 -14.85 -23.90
C ARG A 382 8.50 -13.54 -23.91
N LEU A 383 7.81 -12.45 -24.24
CA LEU A 383 8.38 -11.11 -24.14
C LEU A 383 8.47 -10.72 -22.66
N ILE A 384 9.68 -10.39 -22.23
CA ILE A 384 10.02 -10.06 -20.86
C ILE A 384 10.84 -8.76 -20.83
N LEU A 385 10.97 -8.13 -19.67
CA LEU A 385 11.94 -7.05 -19.50
C LEU A 385 13.35 -7.59 -19.74
N SER A 386 14.14 -6.85 -20.52
CA SER A 386 15.58 -7.09 -20.61
C SER A 386 16.24 -6.89 -19.26
N GLU A 387 17.44 -7.43 -19.09
CA GLU A 387 18.23 -7.17 -17.89
C GLU A 387 18.46 -5.66 -17.70
N TYR A 388 18.74 -4.92 -18.77
CA TYR A 388 18.90 -3.46 -18.71
C TYR A 388 17.64 -2.78 -18.16
N ALA A 389 16.45 -3.12 -18.67
CA ALA A 389 15.20 -2.53 -18.19
C ALA A 389 14.90 -2.90 -16.74
N ARG A 390 15.21 -4.14 -16.31
CA ARG A 390 15.06 -4.54 -14.91
C ARG A 390 15.87 -3.67 -13.96
N TYR A 391 17.03 -3.16 -14.35
CA TYR A 391 17.83 -2.27 -13.49
C TYR A 391 17.54 -0.77 -13.68
N ASN A 392 16.89 -0.37 -14.78
CA ASN A 392 16.70 1.03 -15.18
C ASN A 392 15.26 1.30 -15.64
N LEU A 393 14.27 0.84 -14.86
CA LEU A 393 12.87 0.86 -15.30
C LEU A 393 12.36 2.30 -15.50
N ASP A 394 12.91 3.28 -14.77
CA ASP A 394 12.58 4.70 -14.91
C ASP A 394 12.93 5.31 -16.27
N GLU A 395 13.82 4.69 -17.04
CA GLU A 395 14.16 5.15 -18.40
C GLU A 395 13.12 4.74 -19.44
N CYS A 396 12.30 3.74 -19.15
CA CYS A 396 11.50 3.06 -20.17
C CYS A 396 10.05 2.78 -19.82
N ALA A 397 9.65 2.81 -18.55
CA ALA A 397 8.29 2.52 -18.12
C ALA A 397 7.47 3.78 -17.82
N LEU A 398 6.19 3.75 -18.19
CA LEU A 398 5.23 4.78 -17.77
C LEU A 398 4.91 4.67 -16.29
N LYS A 399 4.63 5.82 -15.68
CA LYS A 399 4.29 5.95 -14.25
C LYS A 399 2.79 6.11 -14.06
N PHE A 400 2.28 5.53 -12.98
CA PHE A 400 0.90 5.63 -12.54
C PHE A 400 0.84 6.30 -11.18
N ILE A 401 -0.07 7.26 -11.03
CA ILE A 401 -0.40 7.94 -9.78
C ILE A 401 -1.55 7.19 -9.13
N PHE A 402 -1.38 6.83 -7.85
CA PHE A 402 -2.44 6.36 -6.98
C PHE A 402 -3.11 7.52 -6.28
N LYS A 403 -4.45 7.50 -6.28
CA LYS A 403 -5.27 8.31 -5.37
C LYS A 403 -6.22 7.41 -4.62
N SER A 404 -6.14 7.44 -3.30
CA SER A 404 -7.14 6.83 -2.44
C SER A 404 -8.43 7.67 -2.50
N GLN A 405 -9.58 7.03 -2.74
CA GLN A 405 -10.87 7.74 -2.71
C GLN A 405 -11.29 8.15 -1.28
N ASN A 406 -10.68 7.57 -0.24
CA ASN A 406 -11.13 7.69 1.16
C ASN A 406 -10.17 8.49 2.07
N HIS A 407 -9.37 9.41 1.54
CA HIS A 407 -8.43 10.25 2.32
C HIS A 407 -7.48 9.47 3.26
N GLN A 408 -7.18 8.20 2.95
CA GLN A 408 -6.13 7.45 3.65
C GLN A 408 -4.76 7.86 3.11
N ASN A 409 -3.71 7.66 3.92
CA ASN A 409 -2.32 7.88 3.51
C ASN A 409 -2.02 7.11 2.21
N ASP A 410 -1.92 7.82 1.08
CA ASP A 410 -1.79 7.26 -0.28
C ASP A 410 -0.62 6.26 -0.40
N ASN A 411 0.44 6.47 0.38
CA ASN A 411 1.60 5.58 0.43
C ASN A 411 1.22 4.18 0.98
N MET A 412 0.43 4.12 2.05
CA MET A 412 -0.05 2.85 2.61
C MET A 412 -0.94 2.12 1.61
N ALA A 413 -1.86 2.83 0.96
CA ALA A 413 -2.75 2.26 -0.05
C ALA A 413 -1.98 1.67 -1.24
N MET A 414 -0.96 2.38 -1.74
CA MET A 414 -0.09 1.87 -2.80
C MET A 414 0.69 0.63 -2.37
N PHE A 415 1.28 0.62 -1.18
CA PHE A 415 2.00 -0.54 -0.66
C PHE A 415 1.10 -1.77 -0.54
N CYS A 416 -0.14 -1.57 -0.09
CA CYS A 416 -1.17 -2.61 -0.04
C CYS A 416 -1.52 -3.11 -1.44
N TYR A 417 -1.72 -2.19 -2.39
CA TYR A 417 -2.01 -2.52 -3.79
C TYR A 417 -0.96 -3.46 -4.39
N LEU A 418 0.32 -3.20 -4.14
CA LEU A 418 1.42 -4.00 -4.68
C LEU A 418 1.60 -5.36 -3.97
N SER A 419 0.88 -5.62 -2.88
CA SER A 419 1.10 -6.77 -2.01
C SER A 419 0.01 -7.83 -2.15
N ARG A 420 0.39 -9.10 -2.08
CA ARG A 420 -0.56 -10.23 -2.17
C ARG A 420 -1.49 -10.32 -0.98
N ASP A 421 -0.94 -10.09 0.22
CA ASP A 421 -1.57 -10.45 1.50
C ASP A 421 -2.62 -9.44 1.97
N ILE A 422 -2.88 -8.38 1.18
CA ILE A 422 -3.82 -7.31 1.52
C ILE A 422 -4.87 -7.24 0.39
N GLN A 423 -5.87 -8.11 0.48
CA GLN A 423 -6.89 -8.31 -0.57
C GLN A 423 -8.11 -7.37 -0.48
N TYR A 424 -8.05 -6.26 0.29
CA TYR A 424 -9.20 -5.37 0.37
C TYR A 424 -9.32 -4.43 -0.83
N ALA A 425 -10.53 -4.38 -1.38
CA ALA A 425 -10.99 -3.43 -2.38
C ALA A 425 -11.03 -2.02 -1.78
N LEU A 426 -9.87 -1.38 -1.66
CA LEU A 426 -9.82 0.08 -1.72
C LEU A 426 -10.35 0.45 -3.11
N SER A 427 -11.41 1.26 -3.17
CA SER A 427 -11.79 1.88 -4.43
C SER A 427 -10.67 2.88 -4.76
N MET A 428 -9.83 2.50 -5.72
CA MET A 428 -8.62 3.23 -6.08
C MET A 428 -8.81 3.86 -7.44
N ASP A 429 -8.39 5.12 -7.57
CA ASP A 429 -8.31 5.78 -8.86
C ASP A 429 -6.83 5.80 -9.28
N LEU A 430 -6.47 4.88 -10.19
CA LEU A 430 -5.17 4.91 -10.86
C LEU A 430 -5.26 5.83 -12.07
N ARG A 431 -4.28 6.72 -12.21
CA ARG A 431 -4.16 7.59 -13.38
C ARG A 431 -2.76 7.55 -13.92
N LEU A 432 -2.61 7.67 -15.23
CA LEU A 432 -1.31 7.81 -15.86
C LEU A 432 -0.70 9.17 -15.48
N SER A 433 0.52 9.19 -14.93
CA SER A 433 1.16 10.44 -14.48
C SER A 433 1.59 11.32 -15.65
N SER A 434 2.06 10.69 -16.73
CA SER A 434 2.30 11.30 -18.03
C SER A 434 2.13 10.27 -19.15
N SER A 435 1.56 10.69 -20.28
CA SER A 435 1.26 9.78 -21.39
C SER A 435 2.45 9.42 -22.28
N LYS A 436 3.61 10.08 -22.11
CA LYS A 436 4.80 9.87 -22.95
C LYS A 436 6.07 10.18 -22.16
N LEU A 437 7.04 9.29 -22.24
CA LEU A 437 8.45 9.58 -21.93
C LEU A 437 9.08 10.29 -23.13
N ALA A 438 10.05 11.16 -22.87
CA ALA A 438 10.87 11.72 -23.93
C ALA A 438 11.72 10.58 -24.54
N LEU A 439 11.44 10.23 -25.78
CA LEU A 439 12.23 9.26 -26.53
C LEU A 439 13.51 9.92 -27.03
N ASN A 440 14.61 9.19 -27.02
CA ASN A 440 15.81 9.61 -27.75
C ASN A 440 15.59 9.46 -29.27
N ASP A 441 16.49 10.06 -30.06
CA ASP A 441 16.36 10.10 -31.52
C ASP A 441 16.43 8.71 -32.16
N GLU A 442 17.21 7.80 -31.58
CA GLU A 442 17.37 6.43 -32.08
C GLU A 442 16.06 5.64 -31.97
N VAL A 443 15.46 5.60 -30.76
CA VAL A 443 14.18 4.92 -30.50
C VAL A 443 13.08 5.55 -31.33
N SER A 444 13.06 6.89 -31.43
CA SER A 444 12.09 7.61 -32.27
C SER A 444 12.19 7.21 -33.74
N SER A 445 13.40 7.02 -34.25
CA SER A 445 13.65 6.63 -35.64
C SER A 445 13.26 5.18 -35.92
N LYS A 446 13.57 4.24 -35.01
CA LYS A 446 13.11 2.85 -35.10
C LYS A 446 11.58 2.77 -35.09
N PHE A 447 10.95 3.53 -34.20
CA PHE A 447 9.51 3.57 -34.08
C PHE A 447 8.82 4.12 -35.35
N LYS A 448 9.36 5.16 -35.98
CA LYS A 448 8.85 5.67 -37.26
C LYS A 448 8.89 4.61 -38.37
N LYS A 449 10.00 3.89 -38.51
CA LYS A 449 10.12 2.79 -39.49
C LYS A 449 9.10 1.68 -39.23
N TYR A 450 8.91 1.31 -37.96
CA TYR A 450 7.87 0.36 -37.57
C TYR A 450 6.47 0.85 -37.98
N GLN A 451 6.15 2.12 -37.75
CA GLN A 451 4.88 2.70 -38.16
C GLN A 451 4.68 2.68 -39.69
N GLU A 452 5.72 2.98 -40.47
CA GLU A 452 5.67 2.92 -41.94
C GLU A 452 5.33 1.50 -42.44
N LEU A 453 5.99 0.48 -41.90
CA LEU A 453 5.71 -0.93 -42.21
C LEU A 453 4.27 -1.32 -41.85
N MET A 454 3.78 -0.86 -40.68
CA MET A 454 2.41 -1.14 -40.27
C MET A 454 1.38 -0.43 -41.16
N LEU A 455 1.67 0.79 -41.61
CA LEU A 455 0.80 1.51 -42.54
C LEU A 455 0.74 0.84 -43.91
N GLU A 456 1.85 0.29 -44.39
CA GLU A 456 1.88 -0.50 -45.62
C GLU A 456 1.05 -1.79 -45.49
N ALA A 457 1.25 -2.54 -44.41
CA ALA A 457 0.45 -3.73 -44.13
C ALA A 457 -1.06 -3.42 -44.05
N LEU A 458 -1.44 -2.32 -43.38
CA LEU A 458 -2.83 -1.85 -43.31
C LEU A 458 -3.41 -1.54 -44.69
N LYS A 459 -2.65 -0.85 -45.57
CA LYS A 459 -3.12 -0.53 -46.93
C LYS A 459 -3.41 -1.79 -47.73
N ASN A 460 -2.56 -2.81 -47.59
CA ASN A 460 -2.70 -4.05 -48.34
C ASN A 460 -3.87 -4.90 -47.86
N ILE A 461 -4.05 -5.07 -46.55
CA ILE A 461 -5.15 -5.92 -46.04
C ILE A 461 -6.54 -5.31 -46.24
N ARG A 462 -6.67 -3.99 -46.35
CA ARG A 462 -7.97 -3.31 -46.53
C ARG A 462 -8.72 -3.67 -47.82
N VAL A 463 -8.00 -4.18 -48.81
CA VAL A 463 -8.58 -4.59 -50.11
C VAL A 463 -8.70 -6.11 -50.24
N MET A 464 -8.34 -6.86 -49.19
CA MET A 464 -8.36 -8.33 -49.15
C MET A 464 -9.60 -8.83 -48.42
N SER A 465 -9.99 -10.08 -48.70
CA SER A 465 -10.90 -10.83 -47.81
C SER A 465 -10.22 -11.16 -46.48
N PHE A 466 -11.02 -11.54 -45.47
CA PHE A 466 -10.49 -11.95 -44.16
C PHE A 466 -9.42 -13.05 -44.30
N GLY A 467 -9.69 -14.10 -45.07
CA GLY A 467 -8.77 -15.22 -45.26
C GLY A 467 -7.45 -14.83 -45.91
N GLU A 468 -7.52 -14.05 -47.00
CA GLU A 468 -6.35 -13.52 -47.71
C GLU A 468 -5.51 -12.60 -46.81
N ALA A 469 -6.15 -11.77 -46.00
CA ALA A 469 -5.45 -10.89 -45.05
C ALA A 469 -4.69 -11.70 -43.99
N ILE A 470 -5.29 -12.76 -43.43
CA ILE A 470 -4.62 -13.66 -42.47
C ILE A 470 -3.41 -14.33 -43.13
N GLU A 471 -3.55 -14.83 -44.35
CA GLU A 471 -2.43 -15.46 -45.07
C GLU A 471 -1.29 -14.46 -45.36
N TYR A 472 -1.64 -13.26 -45.82
CA TYR A 472 -0.69 -12.18 -46.09
C TYR A 472 0.09 -11.78 -44.82
N LEU A 473 -0.63 -11.54 -43.72
CA LEU A 473 -0.03 -11.14 -42.45
C LEU A 473 0.87 -12.25 -41.87
N ARG A 474 0.45 -13.52 -41.99
CA ARG A 474 1.27 -14.68 -41.61
C ARG A 474 2.60 -14.72 -42.37
N LYS A 475 2.56 -14.50 -43.69
CA LYS A 475 3.76 -14.48 -44.54
C LYS A 475 4.71 -13.34 -44.16
N ILE A 476 4.18 -12.14 -43.85
CA ILE A 476 5.00 -11.00 -43.40
C ILE A 476 5.67 -11.27 -42.06
N GLN A 477 4.96 -11.92 -41.14
CA GLN A 477 5.52 -12.32 -39.84
C GLN A 477 6.47 -13.51 -39.94
N ASN A 478 6.60 -14.11 -41.14
CA ASN A 478 7.39 -15.31 -41.39
C ASN A 478 7.03 -16.47 -40.44
N LEU A 479 5.73 -16.68 -40.20
CA LEU A 479 5.22 -17.72 -39.30
C LEU A 479 4.69 -18.92 -40.08
N GLU A 480 5.15 -20.11 -39.74
CA GLU A 480 4.55 -21.36 -40.18
C GLU A 480 3.30 -21.70 -39.35
N ILE A 481 2.35 -22.42 -39.93
CA ILE A 481 1.11 -22.82 -39.23
C ILE A 481 1.43 -23.62 -37.94
N LYS A 482 2.48 -24.46 -37.98
CA LYS A 482 2.96 -25.18 -36.81
C LYS A 482 3.46 -24.26 -35.68
N GLU A 483 4.02 -23.09 -35.99
CA GLU A 483 4.51 -22.15 -34.98
C GLU A 483 3.36 -21.36 -34.32
N ILE A 484 2.25 -21.20 -35.05
CA ILE A 484 1.01 -20.58 -34.58
C ILE A 484 0.22 -21.56 -33.70
N THR A 485 0.27 -22.85 -34.07
CA THR A 485 -0.61 -23.87 -33.51
C THR A 485 0.11 -24.75 -32.49
N ASP A 486 1.36 -25.15 -32.68
CA ASP A 486 2.08 -26.02 -31.74
C ASP A 486 3.05 -25.22 -30.86
N VAL A 487 2.49 -24.25 -30.13
CA VAL A 487 3.25 -23.39 -29.22
C VAL A 487 3.75 -24.21 -28.02
N PRO A 488 5.08 -24.30 -27.78
CA PRO A 488 5.62 -25.05 -26.67
C PRO A 488 5.08 -24.57 -25.32
N ASN A 489 4.69 -25.51 -24.46
CA ASN A 489 4.13 -25.24 -23.13
C ASN A 489 2.86 -24.37 -23.14
N ASP A 490 2.08 -24.40 -24.22
CA ASP A 490 0.79 -23.71 -24.33
C ASP A 490 -0.30 -24.67 -24.81
N SER A 491 -0.98 -25.27 -23.84
CA SER A 491 -2.01 -26.29 -24.07
C SER A 491 -3.31 -25.73 -24.66
N SER A 492 -3.43 -24.40 -24.66
CA SER A 492 -4.63 -23.68 -25.10
C SER A 492 -4.46 -23.02 -26.47
N SER A 493 -3.39 -23.31 -27.20
CA SER A 493 -3.16 -22.76 -28.55
C SER A 493 -4.23 -23.22 -29.56
N LEU A 494 -4.52 -22.36 -30.56
CA LEU A 494 -5.46 -22.66 -31.64
C LEU A 494 -5.07 -23.94 -32.38
N SER A 495 -6.00 -24.87 -32.60
CA SER A 495 -5.71 -26.08 -33.41
C SER A 495 -5.39 -25.72 -34.87
N ALA A 496 -4.46 -26.44 -35.51
CA ALA A 496 -4.09 -26.22 -36.92
C ALA A 496 -5.32 -26.24 -37.84
N ARG A 497 -6.19 -27.23 -37.66
CA ARG A 497 -7.44 -27.35 -38.41
C ARG A 497 -8.37 -26.16 -38.21
N GLN A 498 -8.49 -25.62 -36.99
CA GLN A 498 -9.33 -24.45 -36.75
C GLN A 498 -8.76 -23.21 -37.41
N PHE A 499 -7.44 -23.00 -37.33
CA PHE A 499 -6.75 -21.89 -37.98
C PHE A 499 -6.93 -21.94 -39.51
N GLU A 500 -6.67 -23.09 -40.13
CA GLU A 500 -6.80 -23.29 -41.58
C GLU A 500 -8.22 -23.05 -42.08
N ARG A 501 -9.25 -23.54 -41.37
CA ARG A 501 -10.66 -23.30 -41.73
C ARG A 501 -11.04 -21.82 -41.71
N TYR A 502 -10.43 -21.03 -40.83
CA TYR A 502 -10.63 -19.58 -40.78
C TYR A 502 -9.87 -18.89 -41.92
N GLN A 503 -8.61 -19.28 -42.17
CA GLN A 503 -7.79 -18.73 -43.24
C GLN A 503 -8.37 -19.03 -44.64
N ASN A 504 -8.91 -20.24 -44.86
CA ASN A 504 -9.46 -20.66 -46.16
C ASN A 504 -10.91 -20.18 -46.40
N GLY A 505 -11.52 -19.45 -45.46
CA GLY A 505 -12.90 -18.98 -45.59
C GLY A 505 -13.97 -20.07 -45.47
N GLU A 506 -13.63 -21.24 -44.92
CA GLU A 506 -14.56 -22.38 -44.74
C GLU A 506 -15.54 -22.18 -43.57
N THR A 507 -15.30 -21.19 -42.72
CA THR A 507 -16.12 -20.87 -41.56
C THR A 507 -17.05 -19.68 -41.87
N LYS A 508 -18.36 -19.95 -42.00
CA LYS A 508 -19.36 -18.92 -42.32
C LYS A 508 -19.61 -17.92 -41.20
N ASN A 509 -19.66 -18.39 -39.95
CA ASN A 509 -19.92 -17.56 -38.77
C ASN A 509 -18.63 -17.46 -37.95
N LEU A 510 -17.91 -16.36 -38.10
CA LEU A 510 -16.66 -16.13 -37.40
C LEU A 510 -16.93 -15.82 -35.92
N ASN A 511 -16.24 -16.53 -35.02
CA ASN A 511 -16.35 -16.30 -33.59
C ASN A 511 -15.34 -15.21 -33.15
N LYS A 512 -15.81 -14.17 -32.45
CA LYS A 512 -14.96 -13.06 -31.98
C LYS A 512 -13.75 -13.49 -31.15
N ARG A 513 -13.91 -14.48 -30.25
CA ARG A 513 -12.80 -15.00 -29.43
C ARG A 513 -11.74 -15.69 -30.29
N VAL A 514 -12.19 -16.47 -31.29
CA VAL A 514 -11.28 -17.17 -32.22
C VAL A 514 -10.56 -16.18 -33.12
N VAL A 515 -11.24 -15.14 -33.62
CA VAL A 515 -10.58 -14.09 -34.43
C VAL A 515 -9.58 -13.30 -33.59
N VAL A 516 -9.91 -12.95 -32.35
CA VAL A 516 -8.96 -12.35 -31.40
C VAL A 516 -7.76 -13.29 -31.18
N ALA A 517 -8.00 -14.59 -30.97
CA ALA A 517 -6.93 -15.57 -30.82
C ALA A 517 -6.04 -15.65 -32.08
N ILE A 518 -6.61 -15.58 -33.29
CA ILE A 518 -5.85 -15.56 -34.54
C ILE A 518 -4.95 -14.32 -34.59
N CYS A 519 -5.46 -13.14 -34.20
CA CYS A 519 -4.66 -11.91 -34.15
C CYS A 519 -3.47 -12.05 -33.19
N LEU A 520 -3.67 -12.64 -32.02
CA LEU A 520 -2.61 -12.88 -31.04
C LEU A 520 -1.60 -13.92 -31.53
N ALA A 521 -2.07 -15.02 -32.12
CA ALA A 521 -1.20 -16.08 -32.61
C ALA A 521 -0.31 -15.62 -33.77
N LEU A 522 -0.80 -14.67 -34.58
CA LEU A 522 -0.02 -13.97 -35.61
C LEU A 522 0.82 -12.80 -35.06
N LYS A 523 0.82 -12.56 -33.75
CA LYS A 523 1.54 -11.46 -33.08
C LYS A 523 1.23 -10.10 -33.71
N LEU A 524 -0.04 -9.87 -34.06
CA LEU A 524 -0.46 -8.63 -34.72
C LEU A 524 -0.54 -7.48 -33.72
N PRO A 525 -0.03 -6.29 -34.05
CA PRO A 525 -0.26 -5.11 -33.22
C PRO A 525 -1.74 -4.68 -33.24
N PRO A 526 -2.17 -3.85 -32.28
CA PRO A 526 -3.59 -3.57 -32.11
C PRO A 526 -4.23 -2.83 -33.29
N ASN A 527 -3.47 -1.99 -33.99
CA ASN A 527 -3.92 -1.31 -35.20
C ASN A 527 -4.24 -2.27 -36.35
N ILE A 528 -3.38 -3.26 -36.60
CA ILE A 528 -3.61 -4.31 -37.59
C ILE A 528 -4.76 -5.22 -37.15
N SER A 529 -4.76 -5.62 -35.88
CA SER A 529 -5.83 -6.47 -35.31
C SER A 529 -7.20 -5.81 -35.47
N SER A 530 -7.30 -4.51 -35.22
CA SER A 530 -8.55 -3.75 -35.42
C SER A 530 -9.06 -3.84 -36.85
N GLU A 531 -8.18 -3.77 -37.86
CA GLU A 531 -8.56 -3.92 -39.26
C GLU A 531 -8.97 -5.37 -39.59
N VAL A 532 -8.27 -6.37 -39.05
CA VAL A 532 -8.64 -7.79 -39.19
C VAL A 532 -10.03 -8.08 -38.61
N LEU A 533 -10.36 -7.52 -37.45
CA LEU A 533 -11.70 -7.65 -36.86
C LEU A 533 -12.78 -7.03 -37.78
N LYS A 534 -12.50 -5.88 -38.41
CA LYS A 534 -13.43 -5.26 -39.38
C LYS A 534 -13.65 -6.15 -40.60
N LEU A 535 -12.58 -6.74 -41.16
CA LEU A 535 -12.68 -7.68 -42.28
C LEU A 535 -13.49 -8.93 -41.90
N ALA A 536 -13.43 -9.35 -40.64
CA ALA A 536 -14.24 -10.44 -40.10
C ALA A 536 -15.71 -10.06 -39.81
N GLY A 537 -16.09 -8.79 -40.01
CA GLY A 537 -17.42 -8.28 -39.65
C GLY A 537 -17.66 -8.21 -38.14
N ILE A 538 -16.60 -8.17 -37.32
CA ILE A 538 -16.68 -8.16 -35.86
C ILE A 538 -16.46 -6.74 -35.35
N CYS A 539 -17.43 -6.25 -34.57
CA CYS A 539 -17.33 -5.01 -33.81
C CYS A 539 -17.39 -5.33 -32.31
N LEU A 540 -16.46 -4.77 -31.53
CA LEU A 540 -16.45 -4.90 -30.07
C LEU A 540 -17.32 -3.77 -29.49
N THR A 541 -18.53 -4.12 -29.03
CA THR A 541 -19.64 -3.19 -28.74
C THR A 541 -19.69 -2.66 -27.31
N ASN A 542 -18.53 -2.59 -26.63
CA ASN A 542 -18.39 -2.15 -25.23
C ASN A 542 -19.17 -2.98 -24.18
N SER A 543 -19.56 -4.22 -24.49
CA SER A 543 -19.95 -5.17 -23.43
C SER A 543 -18.74 -5.50 -22.54
N ASP A 544 -18.96 -5.99 -21.32
CA ASP A 544 -17.86 -6.34 -20.41
C ASP A 544 -16.87 -7.33 -21.02
N GLU A 545 -17.38 -8.30 -21.78
CA GLU A 545 -16.58 -9.26 -22.54
C GLU A 545 -15.84 -8.58 -23.71
N ASP A 546 -16.50 -7.69 -24.46
CA ASP A 546 -15.86 -6.99 -25.57
C ASP A 546 -14.74 -6.07 -25.09
N THR A 547 -14.90 -5.41 -23.94
CA THR A 547 -13.85 -4.64 -23.26
C THR A 547 -12.69 -5.54 -22.83
N MET A 548 -12.99 -6.76 -22.38
CA MET A 548 -11.96 -7.75 -22.05
C MET A 548 -11.18 -8.19 -23.30
N LEU A 549 -11.89 -8.49 -24.40
CA LEU A 549 -11.28 -8.86 -25.68
C LEU A 549 -10.44 -7.70 -26.26
N LEU A 550 -10.91 -6.47 -26.16
CA LEU A 550 -10.14 -5.28 -26.54
C LEU A 550 -8.87 -5.16 -25.68
N THR A 551 -8.98 -5.36 -24.36
CA THR A 551 -7.82 -5.34 -23.45
C THR A 551 -6.80 -6.41 -23.84
N ILE A 552 -7.26 -7.62 -24.19
CA ILE A 552 -6.41 -8.71 -24.66
C ILE A 552 -5.67 -8.31 -25.94
N LEU A 553 -6.38 -7.80 -26.96
CA LEU A 553 -5.76 -7.33 -28.21
C LEU A 553 -4.70 -6.24 -27.97
N MET A 554 -4.96 -5.37 -27.00
CA MET A 554 -4.09 -4.22 -26.70
C MET A 554 -2.85 -4.60 -25.87
N THR A 555 -2.91 -5.66 -25.08
CA THR A 555 -1.92 -5.89 -24.00
C THR A 555 -1.35 -7.30 -23.94
N CYS A 556 -1.94 -8.27 -24.64
CA CYS A 556 -1.60 -9.69 -24.48
C CYS A 556 -0.94 -10.32 -25.71
N ARG A 557 -0.53 -9.54 -26.70
CA ARG A 557 0.10 -10.02 -27.96
C ARG A 557 1.27 -10.99 -27.74
N ASN A 558 1.99 -10.83 -26.64
CA ASN A 558 3.17 -11.61 -26.30
C ASN A 558 2.97 -12.57 -25.10
N ARG A 559 1.73 -12.83 -24.71
CA ARG A 559 1.36 -13.77 -23.64
C ARG A 559 0.97 -15.13 -24.23
N THR A 560 1.12 -16.18 -23.43
CA THR A 560 0.61 -17.52 -23.77
C THR A 560 -0.92 -17.55 -23.69
N PHE A 561 -1.56 -18.41 -24.47
CA PHE A 561 -3.01 -18.62 -24.38
C PHE A 561 -3.41 -19.18 -23.02
N ASP A 562 -2.56 -20.00 -22.37
CA ASP A 562 -2.77 -20.42 -20.99
C ASP A 562 -2.83 -19.23 -20.01
N ASP A 563 -1.90 -18.26 -20.09
CA ASP A 563 -1.95 -17.03 -19.27
C ASP A 563 -3.21 -16.19 -19.59
N ILE A 564 -3.56 -16.05 -20.87
CA ILE A 564 -4.74 -15.28 -21.32
C ILE A 564 -6.04 -15.95 -20.82
N ASN A 565 -6.14 -17.27 -20.89
CA ASN A 565 -7.29 -18.02 -20.41
C ASN A 565 -7.44 -17.91 -18.90
N GLN A 566 -6.33 -17.97 -18.16
CA GLN A 566 -6.36 -17.73 -16.72
C GLN A 566 -6.87 -16.32 -16.40
N MET A 567 -6.46 -15.31 -17.18
CA MET A 567 -6.94 -13.94 -17.06
C MET A 567 -8.44 -13.81 -17.34
N MET A 568 -8.95 -14.49 -18.39
CA MET A 568 -10.38 -14.56 -18.72
C MET A 568 -11.19 -15.20 -17.59
N ILE A 569 -10.77 -16.37 -17.11
CA ILE A 569 -11.46 -17.13 -16.05
C ILE A 569 -11.49 -16.34 -14.75
N THR A 570 -10.36 -15.73 -14.37
CA THR A 570 -10.26 -14.92 -13.14
C THR A 570 -11.19 -13.70 -13.18
N ASN A 571 -11.52 -13.21 -14.37
CA ASN A 571 -12.47 -12.12 -14.59
C ASN A 571 -13.92 -12.59 -14.85
N GLY A 572 -14.22 -13.88 -14.66
CA GLY A 572 -15.58 -14.44 -14.81
C GLY A 572 -16.01 -14.70 -16.26
N PHE A 573 -15.08 -14.69 -17.21
CA PHE A 573 -15.36 -14.99 -18.62
C PHE A 573 -14.96 -16.42 -18.98
N GLN A 574 -15.54 -16.92 -20.06
CA GLN A 574 -15.08 -18.17 -20.67
C GLN A 574 -13.69 -17.99 -21.29
N PRO A 575 -12.90 -19.07 -21.39
CA PRO A 575 -11.60 -19.05 -22.07
C PRO A 575 -11.67 -18.45 -23.48
N LEU A 576 -10.57 -17.80 -23.89
CA LEU A 576 -10.38 -17.30 -25.25
C LEU A 576 -10.33 -18.46 -26.25
N THR A 577 -9.65 -19.54 -25.86
CA THR A 577 -9.48 -20.78 -26.63
C THR A 577 -9.68 -21.99 -25.71
N ASN A 578 -10.03 -23.14 -26.29
CA ASN A 578 -10.18 -24.37 -25.52
C ASN A 578 -8.82 -25.07 -25.33
N LYS A 579 -8.67 -25.78 -24.21
CA LYS A 579 -7.53 -26.70 -24.04
C LYS A 579 -7.62 -27.82 -25.08
N ARG A 580 -6.47 -28.17 -25.65
CA ARG A 580 -6.32 -29.38 -26.45
C ARG A 580 -6.38 -30.59 -25.51
N GLU A 581 -7.24 -31.55 -25.83
CA GLU A 581 -7.29 -32.85 -25.14
C GLU A 581 -6.06 -33.70 -25.45
#